data_AF-A0A3D4ETD8-F1
#
_entry.id   AF-A0A3D4ETD8-F1
#
_cell.length_a   1.000
_cell.length_b   1.000
_cell.length_c   1.000
_cell.angle_alpha   90.00
_cell.angle_beta   90.00
_cell.angle_gamma   90.00
#
_symmetry.space_group_name_H-M   'P 1'
#
loop_
_entity.id
_entity.type
_entity.pdbx_description
1 polymer ?
#
loop_
_entity_poly.entity_id
_entity_poly.type
_entity_poly.pdbx_seq_one_letter_code
_entity_poly.pdbx_strand_id
1 'polypeptide(L)'
;EGLNAFEKNLQGAQLLVKRLQQIKADTLPKFIEESKKLRAETEAQMERGPDRLLALTSKGGGEIEKVLEELDGWDGDREFEDWILRLFDHFGLEVEELDARDYLLKQGNVITDAFPDLSEDGMAVTFDRDRALMREEIGLMTADHPMVRNSIDLLLSAEAGNCAFGVWEAPGTSSVILEAYYILECVAPASLQTDHYLPAVPLRVAIDYQGKDMTSDASLMKAVLRRGNHRKLLEQPKITGEMIPEMLKTLDLLAGKRRVAVVKRSLEVMQSSFDEEKERLEDLAQLNPLVGEEE
;
A
#
# COMPACT_ATOMS: atom_id res chain seq x y z
N GLU A 1 -35.78 16.22 28.09
CA GLU A 1 -35.58 15.61 29.42
C GLU A 1 -35.84 14.11 29.46
N GLY A 2 -37.04 13.61 29.14
CA GLY A 2 -37.34 12.18 29.33
C GLY A 2 -36.56 11.21 28.44
N LEU A 3 -36.24 11.61 27.21
CA LEU A 3 -35.57 10.74 26.23
C LEU A 3 -34.03 10.78 26.30
N ASN A 4 -33.46 11.73 27.03
CA ASN A 4 -32.02 12.02 27.05
C ASN A 4 -31.33 12.08 25.67
N ALA A 5 -32.06 12.57 24.66
CA ALA A 5 -31.64 12.59 23.27
C ALA A 5 -30.36 13.41 22.98
N PHE A 6 -30.03 14.34 23.88
CA PHE A 6 -28.90 15.25 23.72
C PHE A 6 -27.59 14.67 24.27
N GLU A 7 -27.65 13.77 25.27
CA GLU A 7 -26.45 13.16 25.87
C GLU A 7 -26.16 11.77 25.30
N LYS A 8 -27.19 11.07 24.80
CA LYS A 8 -27.07 9.69 24.30
C LYS A 8 -27.84 9.50 23.00
N ASN A 9 -27.25 8.70 22.10
CA ASN A 9 -27.93 8.23 20.91
C ASN A 9 -29.13 7.37 21.27
N LEU A 10 -30.31 7.76 20.79
CA LEU A 10 -31.57 7.04 21.03
C LEU A 10 -31.68 5.84 20.11
N GLN A 11 -31.53 4.64 20.67
CA GLN A 11 -31.82 3.41 19.96
C GLN A 11 -33.33 3.25 19.77
N GLY A 12 -33.76 2.91 18.54
CA GLY A 12 -35.19 2.70 18.25
C GLY A 12 -36.02 3.98 18.24
N ALA A 13 -35.44 5.13 17.88
CA ALA A 13 -36.11 6.43 17.88
C ALA A 13 -37.48 6.44 17.16
N GLN A 14 -37.61 5.72 16.04
CA GLN A 14 -38.89 5.61 15.32
C GLN A 14 -39.98 4.86 16.11
N LEU A 15 -39.61 3.83 16.87
CA LEU A 15 -40.53 3.09 17.75
C LEU A 15 -40.97 3.99 18.91
N LEU A 16 -40.01 4.73 19.48
CA LEU A 16 -40.26 5.67 20.57
C LEU A 16 -41.19 6.80 20.14
N VAL A 17 -40.98 7.42 18.98
CA VAL A 17 -41.88 8.48 18.47
C VAL A 17 -43.31 7.97 18.33
N LYS A 18 -43.53 6.78 17.76
CA LYS A 18 -44.87 6.18 17.61
C LYS A 18 -45.52 5.90 18.97
N ARG A 19 -44.76 5.38 19.94
CA ARG A 19 -45.28 5.04 21.27
C ARG A 19 -45.51 6.29 22.13
N LEU A 20 -44.71 7.34 21.99
CA LEU A 20 -44.89 8.62 22.68
C LEU A 20 -46.15 9.36 22.21
N GLN A 21 -46.50 9.28 20.93
CA GLN A 21 -47.75 9.86 20.39
C GLN A 21 -49.02 9.23 20.98
N GLN A 22 -48.91 8.03 21.57
CA GLN A 22 -50.04 7.32 22.18
C GLN A 22 -50.20 7.64 23.68
N ILE A 23 -49.25 8.37 24.28
CA ILE A 23 -49.30 8.75 25.68
C ILE A 23 -50.34 9.86 25.89
N LYS A 24 -51.31 9.61 26.76
CA LYS A 24 -52.28 10.61 27.21
C LYS A 24 -51.94 11.01 28.64
N ALA A 25 -51.13 12.05 28.80
CA ALA A 25 -50.77 12.61 30.10
C ALA A 25 -51.30 14.04 30.24
N ASP A 26 -52.06 14.31 31.30
CA ASP A 26 -52.72 15.61 31.51
C ASP A 26 -51.76 16.71 32.00
N THR A 27 -50.52 16.35 32.35
CA THR A 27 -49.51 17.29 32.88
C THR A 27 -48.12 16.96 32.36
N LEU A 28 -47.34 18.00 32.05
CA LEU A 28 -45.99 17.89 31.49
C LEU A 28 -45.02 17.03 32.34
N PRO A 29 -45.00 17.11 33.69
CA PRO A 29 -44.13 16.26 34.51
C PRO A 29 -44.44 14.77 34.38
N LYS A 30 -45.73 14.39 34.29
CA LYS A 30 -46.14 13.00 34.13
C LYS A 30 -45.74 12.45 32.75
N PHE A 31 -45.88 13.27 31.70
CA PHE A 31 -45.39 12.92 30.36
C PHE A 31 -43.87 12.68 30.33
N ILE A 32 -43.10 13.47 31.09
CA ILE A 32 -41.65 13.30 31.20
C ILE A 32 -41.31 12.00 31.94
N GLU A 33 -42.02 11.62 33.01
CA GLU A 33 -41.79 10.33 33.68
C GLU A 33 -42.17 9.13 32.81
N GLU A 34 -43.29 9.19 32.11
CA GLU A 34 -43.74 8.10 31.23
C GLU A 34 -42.81 7.93 30.03
N SER A 35 -42.32 9.03 29.45
CA SER A 35 -41.31 8.97 28.38
C SER A 35 -39.98 8.37 28.84
N LYS A 36 -39.55 8.59 30.10
CA LYS A 36 -38.37 7.93 30.69
C LYS A 36 -38.57 6.42 30.80
N LYS A 37 -39.74 5.97 31.28
CA LYS A 37 -40.08 4.54 31.38
C LYS A 37 -40.10 3.87 30.00
N LEU A 38 -40.77 4.50 29.05
CA LEU A 38 -40.88 4.00 27.68
C LEU A 38 -39.53 3.91 26.97
N ARG A 39 -38.63 4.87 27.23
CA ARG A 39 -37.24 4.82 26.78
C ARG A 39 -36.53 3.60 27.35
N ALA A 40 -36.55 3.43 28.67
CA ALA A 40 -35.85 2.33 29.34
C ALA A 40 -36.34 0.95 28.87
N GLU A 41 -37.66 0.80 28.65
CA GLU A 41 -38.26 -0.42 28.10
C GLU A 41 -37.81 -0.68 26.66
N THR A 42 -37.74 0.36 25.84
CA THR A 42 -37.32 0.24 24.44
C THR A 42 -35.83 -0.04 24.32
N GLU A 43 -34.98 0.63 25.11
CA GLU A 43 -33.54 0.36 25.20
C GLU A 43 -33.32 -1.10 25.64
N ALA A 44 -34.00 -1.57 26.69
CA ALA A 44 -33.90 -2.96 27.13
C ALA A 44 -34.40 -3.97 26.08
N GLN A 45 -35.40 -3.61 25.27
CA GLN A 45 -35.86 -4.45 24.17
C GLN A 45 -34.83 -4.50 23.03
N MET A 46 -34.18 -3.38 22.73
CA MET A 46 -33.16 -3.28 21.69
C MET A 46 -31.85 -3.95 22.12
N GLU A 47 -31.41 -3.81 23.38
CA GLU A 47 -30.21 -4.47 23.91
C GLU A 47 -30.31 -6.00 23.96
N ARG A 48 -31.53 -6.56 23.95
CA ARG A 48 -31.77 -8.01 23.82
C ARG A 48 -31.74 -8.50 22.37
N GLY A 49 -31.79 -7.59 21.41
CA GLY A 49 -31.84 -7.86 19.97
C GLY A 49 -30.51 -8.20 19.30
N PRO A 50 -29.36 -7.56 19.64
CA PRO A 50 -28.10 -7.93 19.01
C PRO A 50 -27.62 -9.25 19.60
N ASP A 51 -27.40 -10.21 18.71
CA ASP A 51 -26.60 -11.38 19.04
C ASP A 51 -25.22 -10.87 19.47
N ARG A 52 -24.91 -11.03 20.77
CA ARG A 52 -23.67 -10.55 21.36
C ARG A 52 -22.45 -11.24 20.76
N LEU A 53 -22.61 -12.49 20.32
CA LEU A 53 -21.54 -13.22 19.66
C LEU A 53 -21.27 -12.64 18.28
N LEU A 54 -22.32 -12.33 17.51
CA LEU A 54 -22.17 -11.61 16.24
C LEU A 54 -21.55 -10.23 16.44
N ALA A 55 -21.97 -9.48 17.46
CA ALA A 55 -21.38 -8.17 17.75
C ALA A 55 -19.91 -8.26 18.15
N LEU A 56 -19.48 -9.36 18.79
CA LEU A 56 -18.07 -9.60 19.13
C LEU A 56 -17.25 -10.05 17.92
N THR A 57 -17.80 -10.92 17.05
CA THR A 57 -17.12 -11.31 15.82
C THR A 57 -17.04 -10.17 14.81
N SER A 58 -18.09 -9.36 14.68
CA SER A 58 -18.10 -8.16 13.81
C SER A 58 -17.18 -7.05 14.29
N LYS A 59 -16.88 -7.00 15.59
CA LYS A 59 -15.92 -6.02 16.13
C LYS A 59 -14.48 -6.38 15.84
N GLY A 60 -14.21 -7.56 15.25
CA GLY A 60 -12.90 -8.16 15.09
C GLY A 60 -12.25 -8.45 16.44
N GLY A 61 -11.49 -9.53 16.53
CA GLY A 61 -10.70 -9.82 17.73
C GLY A 61 -9.65 -8.74 18.00
N GLY A 62 -8.86 -8.91 19.07
CA GLY A 62 -7.76 -8.00 19.43
C GLY A 62 -6.57 -7.95 18.44
N GLU A 63 -6.80 -8.29 17.17
CA GLU A 63 -5.86 -8.13 16.06
C GLU A 63 -6.08 -6.79 15.32
N ILE A 64 -7.23 -6.13 15.53
CA ILE A 64 -7.52 -4.84 14.89
C ILE A 64 -6.52 -3.78 15.29
N GLU A 65 -6.16 -3.70 16.57
CA GLU A 65 -5.22 -2.69 17.05
C GLU A 65 -3.86 -2.76 16.33
N LYS A 66 -3.38 -3.97 16.03
CA LYS A 66 -2.14 -4.15 15.27
C LYS A 66 -2.25 -3.65 13.83
N VAL A 67 -3.37 -3.97 13.17
CA VAL A 67 -3.62 -3.51 11.79
C VAL A 67 -3.75 -1.99 11.76
N LEU A 68 -4.39 -1.38 12.76
CA LEU A 68 -4.47 0.07 12.88
C LEU A 68 -3.08 0.69 13.08
N GLU A 69 -2.23 0.12 13.93
CA GLU A 69 -0.85 0.58 14.13
C GLU A 69 -0.02 0.49 12.83
N GLU A 70 -0.20 -0.57 12.02
CA GLU A 70 0.46 -0.69 10.72
C GLU A 70 -0.02 0.36 9.72
N LEU A 71 -1.33 0.62 9.66
CA LEU A 71 -1.91 1.65 8.81
C LEU A 71 -1.43 3.06 9.21
N ASP A 72 -1.38 3.35 10.51
CA ASP A 72 -0.86 4.61 11.03
C ASP A 72 0.63 4.77 10.68
N GLY A 73 1.39 3.66 10.68
CA GLY A 73 2.78 3.62 10.24
C GLY A 73 2.95 3.98 8.77
N TRP A 74 2.06 3.49 7.89
CA TRP A 74 2.09 3.80 6.45
C TRP A 74 1.65 5.24 6.17
N ASP A 75 0.59 5.71 6.83
CA ASP A 75 0.11 7.10 6.68
C ASP A 75 1.17 8.12 7.18
N GLY A 76 2.03 7.73 8.11
CA GLY A 76 3.14 8.53 8.64
C GLY A 76 4.45 8.47 7.84
N ASP A 77 4.52 7.69 6.75
CA ASP A 77 5.77 7.50 6.00
C ASP A 77 6.14 8.71 5.13
N ARG A 78 7.13 9.47 5.60
CA ARG A 78 7.68 10.62 4.87
C ARG A 78 8.58 10.25 3.71
N GLU A 79 9.22 9.08 3.74
CA GLU A 79 10.07 8.65 2.62
C GLU A 79 9.20 8.32 1.40
N PHE A 80 8.04 7.70 1.63
CA PHE A 80 7.03 7.46 0.60
C PHE A 80 6.50 8.78 0.02
N GLU A 81 6.12 9.74 0.88
CA GLU A 81 5.67 11.07 0.47
C GLU A 81 6.71 11.78 -0.42
N ASP A 82 7.95 11.91 0.06
CA ASP A 82 9.04 12.53 -0.71
C ASP A 82 9.30 11.84 -2.05
N TRP A 83 9.17 10.51 -2.09
CA TRP A 83 9.37 9.73 -3.31
C TRP A 83 8.28 9.98 -4.35
N ILE A 84 7.00 10.01 -3.93
CA ILE A 84 5.87 10.31 -4.80
C ILE A 84 5.96 11.72 -5.37
N LEU A 85 6.33 12.72 -4.56
CA LEU A 85 6.47 14.09 -5.05
C LEU A 85 7.56 14.21 -6.13
N ARG A 86 8.69 13.51 -5.96
CA ARG A 86 9.75 13.43 -6.99
C ARG A 86 9.29 12.70 -8.24
N LEU A 87 8.43 11.68 -8.09
CA LEU A 87 7.85 10.96 -9.21
C LEU A 87 6.92 11.86 -10.03
N PHE A 88 6.09 12.66 -9.37
CA PHE A 88 5.23 13.65 -10.03
C PHE A 88 6.04 14.71 -10.77
N ASP A 89 7.07 15.27 -10.12
CA ASP A 89 7.99 16.23 -10.75
C ASP A 89 8.71 15.62 -11.97
N HIS A 90 9.13 14.36 -11.89
CA HIS A 90 9.78 13.64 -12.99
C HIS A 90 8.91 13.57 -14.26
N PHE A 91 7.58 13.40 -14.10
CA PHE A 91 6.64 13.37 -15.23
C PHE A 91 6.12 14.76 -15.64
N GLY A 92 6.61 15.82 -14.99
CA GLY A 92 6.32 17.21 -15.35
C GLY A 92 5.08 17.79 -14.68
N LEU A 93 4.58 17.17 -13.61
CA LEU A 93 3.60 17.81 -12.72
C LEU A 93 4.29 18.86 -11.87
N GLU A 94 3.70 20.04 -11.80
CA GLU A 94 4.14 21.08 -10.87
C GLU A 94 3.54 20.79 -9.50
N VAL A 95 4.42 20.57 -8.52
CA VAL A 95 4.05 20.36 -7.11
C VAL A 95 4.34 21.64 -6.35
N GLU A 96 3.30 22.34 -5.92
CA GLU A 96 3.40 23.50 -5.04
C GLU A 96 3.05 23.09 -3.59
N GLU A 97 3.96 23.32 -2.65
CA GLU A 97 3.68 23.10 -1.22
C GLU A 97 2.77 24.21 -0.70
N LEU A 98 1.62 23.84 -0.14
CA LEU A 98 0.67 24.77 0.45
C LEU A 98 0.88 24.91 1.96
N ASP A 99 1.04 23.78 2.64
CA ASP A 99 1.18 23.66 4.09
C ASP A 99 1.80 22.29 4.44
N ALA A 100 1.94 21.98 5.73
CA ALA A 100 2.48 20.70 6.18
C ALA A 100 1.70 19.51 5.59
N ARG A 101 2.37 18.74 4.72
CA ARG A 101 1.86 17.55 4.00
C ARG A 101 0.72 17.85 3.02
N ASP A 102 0.58 19.11 2.62
CA ASP A 102 -0.44 19.59 1.69
C ASP A 102 0.20 20.16 0.43
N TYR A 103 -0.28 19.69 -0.72
CA TYR A 103 0.30 20.01 -2.02
C TYR A 103 -0.79 20.40 -3.01
N LEU A 104 -0.48 21.35 -3.87
CA LEU A 104 -1.26 21.67 -5.04
C LEU A 104 -0.56 21.09 -6.26
N LEU A 105 -1.21 20.12 -6.90
CA LEU A 105 -0.74 19.49 -8.13
C LEU A 105 -1.31 20.24 -9.33
N LYS A 106 -0.43 20.75 -10.21
CA LYS A 106 -0.81 21.44 -11.44
C LYS A 106 -0.21 20.75 -12.66
N GLN A 107 -0.89 20.90 -13.80
CA GLN A 107 -0.33 20.48 -15.08
C GLN A 107 0.78 21.48 -15.46
N GLY A 108 2.03 21.07 -15.28
CA GLY A 108 3.19 21.81 -15.76
C GLY A 108 3.48 21.45 -17.22
N ASN A 109 4.68 20.94 -17.46
CA ASN A 109 5.07 20.38 -18.76
C ASN A 109 4.81 18.87 -18.79
N VAL A 110 3.56 18.46 -18.55
CA VAL A 110 3.20 17.05 -18.45
C VAL A 110 3.59 16.32 -19.74
N ILE A 111 4.46 15.31 -19.59
CA ILE A 111 5.08 14.60 -20.73
C ILE A 111 4.16 13.48 -21.25
N THR A 112 3.06 13.17 -20.54
CA THR A 112 2.27 11.95 -20.73
C THR A 112 0.78 12.14 -20.44
N ASP A 113 -0.08 11.48 -21.21
CA ASP A 113 -1.56 11.45 -21.01
C ASP A 113 -2.00 10.64 -19.76
N ALA A 114 -1.07 10.23 -18.89
CA ALA A 114 -1.28 9.29 -17.80
C ALA A 114 -1.94 9.87 -16.54
N PHE A 115 -2.18 11.19 -16.52
CA PHE A 115 -2.85 11.89 -15.42
C PHE A 115 -4.26 12.33 -15.86
N PRO A 116 -5.21 11.38 -16.00
CA PRO A 116 -6.60 11.75 -16.25
C PRO A 116 -7.12 12.58 -15.07
N ASP A 117 -7.95 13.57 -15.39
CA ASP A 117 -8.74 14.36 -14.44
C ASP A 117 -8.01 15.44 -13.61
N LEU A 118 -6.76 15.80 -13.93
CA LEU A 118 -6.19 17.03 -13.36
C LEU A 118 -6.80 18.26 -14.06
N SER A 119 -7.57 19.06 -13.34
CA SER A 119 -8.15 20.32 -13.85
C SER A 119 -7.05 21.35 -14.17
N GLU A 120 -7.37 22.35 -15.02
CA GLU A 120 -6.45 23.49 -15.26
C GLU A 120 -6.16 24.28 -13.97
N ASP A 121 -7.10 24.30 -13.02
CA ASP A 121 -6.94 24.94 -11.71
C ASP A 121 -6.07 24.13 -10.72
N GLY A 122 -5.72 22.89 -11.08
CA GLY A 122 -4.99 21.96 -10.25
C GLY A 122 -5.84 21.24 -9.20
N MET A 123 -5.24 20.25 -8.55
CA MET A 123 -5.86 19.45 -7.49
C MET A 123 -5.10 19.62 -6.19
N ALA A 124 -5.81 19.99 -5.11
CA ALA A 124 -5.26 19.99 -3.77
C ALA A 124 -5.26 18.57 -3.21
N VAL A 125 -4.10 18.12 -2.73
CA VAL A 125 -3.90 16.79 -2.17
C VAL A 125 -3.20 16.88 -0.82
N THR A 126 -3.48 15.92 0.06
CA THR A 126 -2.84 15.81 1.37
C THR A 126 -2.42 14.38 1.64
N PHE A 127 -1.31 14.19 2.35
CA PHE A 127 -0.91 12.90 2.90
C PHE A 127 -1.33 12.74 4.37
N ASP A 128 -2.04 13.73 4.93
CA ASP A 128 -2.58 13.69 6.29
C ASP A 128 -4.07 13.29 6.27
N ARG A 129 -4.37 12.12 6.83
CA ARG A 129 -5.73 11.58 6.90
C ARG A 129 -6.67 12.46 7.73
N ASP A 130 -6.20 13.03 8.85
CA ASP A 130 -7.02 13.90 9.70
C ASP A 130 -7.46 15.15 8.93
N ARG A 131 -6.57 15.67 8.08
CA ARG A 131 -6.84 16.82 7.24
C ARG A 131 -7.84 16.52 6.13
N ALA A 132 -7.70 15.39 5.46
CA ALA A 132 -8.67 14.92 4.46
C ALA A 132 -10.07 14.70 5.06
N LEU A 133 -10.15 14.24 6.31
CA LEU A 133 -11.42 14.09 7.03
C LEU A 133 -12.07 15.44 7.40
N MET A 134 -11.28 16.47 7.64
CA MET A 134 -11.79 17.82 7.93
C MET A 134 -12.20 18.58 6.67
N ARG A 135 -11.58 18.30 5.53
CA ARG A 135 -11.74 19.03 4.26
C ARG A 135 -11.95 18.06 3.10
N GLU A 136 -13.20 17.74 2.81
CA GLU A 136 -13.59 16.81 1.73
C GLU A 136 -13.12 17.26 0.34
N GLU A 137 -12.84 18.56 0.15
CA GLU A 137 -12.33 19.08 -1.11
C GLU A 137 -10.84 18.75 -1.38
N ILE A 138 -10.10 18.31 -0.36
CA ILE A 138 -8.70 17.91 -0.49
C ILE A 138 -8.63 16.39 -0.63
N GLY A 139 -8.01 15.92 -1.71
CA GLY A 139 -7.84 14.48 -1.93
C GLY A 139 -6.80 13.87 -1.00
N LEU A 140 -7.13 12.76 -0.34
CA LEU A 140 -6.15 11.97 0.40
C LEU A 140 -5.27 11.16 -0.57
N MET A 141 -3.96 11.36 -0.51
CA MET A 141 -3.00 10.62 -1.31
C MET A 141 -2.50 9.40 -0.55
N THR A 142 -2.95 8.21 -0.98
CA THR A 142 -2.48 6.91 -0.46
C THR A 142 -1.71 6.14 -1.54
N ALA A 143 -1.05 5.05 -1.17
CA ALA A 143 -0.40 4.15 -2.13
C ALA A 143 -1.38 3.57 -3.18
N ASP A 144 -2.65 3.39 -2.79
CA ASP A 144 -3.71 2.88 -3.67
C ASP A 144 -4.37 3.98 -4.51
N HIS A 145 -4.01 5.25 -4.30
CA HIS A 145 -4.61 6.36 -5.05
C HIS A 145 -4.33 6.16 -6.56
N PRO A 146 -5.35 6.28 -7.44
CA PRO A 146 -5.19 6.03 -8.88
C PRO A 146 -4.03 6.80 -9.51
N MET A 147 -3.82 8.07 -9.14
CA MET A 147 -2.68 8.86 -9.63
C MET A 147 -1.32 8.27 -9.24
N VAL A 148 -1.18 7.77 -8.01
CA VAL A 148 0.06 7.13 -7.55
C VAL A 148 0.28 5.85 -8.34
N ARG A 149 -0.72 4.96 -8.36
CA ARG A 149 -0.63 3.69 -9.08
C ARG A 149 -0.29 3.88 -10.56
N ASN A 150 -0.94 4.82 -11.23
CA ASN A 150 -0.70 5.12 -12.64
C ASN A 150 0.70 5.70 -12.87
N SER A 151 1.20 6.55 -11.95
CA SER A 151 2.56 7.10 -12.05
C SER A 151 3.62 6.02 -11.88
N ILE A 152 3.39 5.07 -10.97
CA ILE A 152 4.27 3.92 -10.77
C ILE A 152 4.24 3.02 -12.00
N ASP A 153 3.06 2.70 -12.54
CA ASP A 153 2.90 1.90 -13.75
C ASP A 153 3.59 2.53 -14.97
N LEU A 154 3.46 3.86 -15.11
CA LEU A 154 4.13 4.63 -16.14
C LEU A 154 5.65 4.57 -15.99
N LEU A 155 6.17 4.68 -14.76
CA LEU A 155 7.60 4.57 -14.49
C LEU A 155 8.14 3.18 -14.84
N LEU A 156 7.41 2.13 -14.46
CA LEU A 156 7.78 0.74 -14.74
C LEU A 156 7.68 0.40 -16.23
N SER A 157 6.78 1.07 -16.96
CA SER A 157 6.63 0.93 -18.41
C SER A 157 7.61 1.79 -19.21
N ALA A 158 8.24 2.78 -18.58
CA ALA A 158 9.15 3.69 -19.27
C ALA A 158 10.47 2.99 -19.62
N GLU A 159 11.01 3.28 -20.81
CA GLU A 159 12.34 2.82 -21.20
C GLU A 159 13.47 3.61 -20.49
N ALA A 160 13.13 4.77 -19.94
CA ALA A 160 14.07 5.63 -19.23
C ALA A 160 14.50 4.98 -17.90
N GLY A 161 15.81 4.85 -17.70
CA GLY A 161 16.37 4.24 -16.49
C GLY A 161 16.81 2.78 -16.63
N ASN A 162 16.45 2.10 -17.73
CA ASN A 162 16.87 0.71 -17.98
C ASN A 162 18.39 0.51 -18.03
N CYS A 163 19.11 1.51 -18.52
CA CYS A 163 20.57 1.52 -18.59
C CYS A 163 21.11 2.87 -18.11
N ALA A 164 22.01 2.84 -17.12
CA ALA A 164 22.69 4.03 -16.62
C ALA A 164 24.20 3.82 -16.58
N PHE A 165 24.95 4.92 -16.74
CA PHE A 165 26.40 4.91 -16.61
C PHE A 165 26.84 6.01 -15.66
N GLY A 166 27.45 5.60 -14.56
CA GLY A 166 27.98 6.48 -13.52
C GLY A 166 29.45 6.23 -13.26
N VAL A 167 30.14 7.25 -12.78
CA VAL A 167 31.50 7.14 -12.24
C VAL A 167 31.40 7.27 -10.73
N TRP A 168 31.87 6.24 -10.03
CA TRP A 168 31.98 6.24 -8.58
C TRP A 168 33.38 6.67 -8.17
N GLU A 169 33.50 7.83 -7.53
CA GLU A 169 34.78 8.37 -7.06
C GLU A 169 35.03 7.88 -5.63
N ALA A 170 35.76 6.76 -5.52
CA ALA A 170 36.16 6.15 -4.25
C ALA A 170 37.69 5.95 -4.19
N PRO A 171 38.31 6.03 -2.99
CA PRO A 171 39.72 5.72 -2.83
C PRO A 171 39.98 4.23 -3.11
N GLY A 172 40.73 3.93 -4.17
CA GLY A 172 41.02 2.56 -4.58
C GLY A 172 41.52 2.43 -6.03
N THR A 173 41.60 1.20 -6.51
CA THR A 173 41.94 0.87 -7.89
C THR A 173 40.76 1.13 -8.83
N SER A 174 41.03 1.71 -10.00
CA SER A 174 40.04 1.83 -11.08
C SER A 174 39.54 0.45 -11.48
N SER A 175 38.24 0.23 -11.34
CA SER A 175 37.55 -1.02 -11.64
C SER A 175 36.25 -0.71 -12.37
N VAL A 176 35.81 -1.63 -13.21
CA VAL A 176 34.48 -1.58 -13.83
C VAL A 176 33.58 -2.54 -13.06
N ILE A 177 32.43 -2.01 -12.65
CA ILE A 177 31.37 -2.76 -11.97
C ILE A 177 30.18 -2.79 -12.92
N LEU A 178 29.58 -3.97 -13.07
CA LEU A 178 28.31 -4.13 -13.77
C LEU A 178 27.25 -4.53 -12.75
N GLU A 179 26.21 -3.74 -12.69
CA GLU A 179 25.05 -3.94 -11.82
C GLU A 179 23.82 -4.15 -12.70
N ALA A 180 23.05 -5.19 -12.39
CA ALA A 180 21.83 -5.53 -13.09
C ALA A 180 20.71 -5.79 -12.08
N TYR A 181 19.51 -5.35 -12.44
CA TYR A 181 18.28 -5.63 -11.73
C TYR A 181 17.47 -6.60 -12.56
N TYR A 182 17.33 -7.84 -12.07
CA TYR A 182 16.48 -8.85 -12.69
C TYR A 182 15.12 -8.82 -12.02
N ILE A 183 14.03 -8.93 -12.78
CA ILE A 183 12.70 -9.03 -12.20
C ILE A 183 12.31 -10.51 -12.17
N LEU A 184 12.04 -11.04 -10.98
CA LEU A 184 11.48 -12.36 -10.82
C LEU A 184 9.95 -12.25 -10.83
N GLU A 185 9.34 -12.80 -11.87
CA GLU A 185 7.89 -12.78 -12.06
C GLU A 185 7.35 -14.20 -12.26
N CYS A 186 6.13 -14.45 -11.78
CA CYS A 186 5.38 -15.67 -12.05
C CYS A 186 4.34 -15.41 -13.13
N VAL A 187 4.47 -16.09 -14.28
CA VAL A 187 3.48 -15.99 -15.35
C VAL A 187 2.32 -16.94 -15.05
N ALA A 188 1.29 -16.42 -14.38
CA ALA A 188 0.10 -17.16 -14.00
C ALA A 188 -1.18 -16.32 -14.17
N PRO A 189 -2.36 -16.96 -14.33
CA PRO A 189 -3.63 -16.23 -14.33
C PRO A 189 -3.86 -15.49 -13.01
N ALA A 190 -4.39 -14.26 -13.08
CA ALA A 190 -4.68 -13.42 -11.92
C ALA A 190 -5.61 -14.08 -10.88
N SER A 191 -6.45 -15.03 -11.31
CA SER A 191 -7.32 -15.81 -10.42
C SER A 191 -6.56 -16.67 -9.40
N LEU A 192 -5.28 -16.98 -9.65
CA LEU A 192 -4.44 -17.76 -8.73
C LEU A 192 -3.75 -16.90 -7.67
N GLN A 193 -3.87 -15.56 -7.74
CA GLN A 193 -3.34 -14.62 -6.74
C GLN A 193 -1.88 -14.90 -6.37
N THR A 194 -1.06 -15.30 -7.35
CA THR A 194 0.35 -15.67 -7.12
C THR A 194 1.17 -14.51 -6.54
N ASP A 195 0.73 -13.29 -6.80
CA ASP A 195 1.34 -12.05 -6.33
C ASP A 195 1.35 -11.92 -4.80
N HIS A 196 0.46 -12.63 -4.08
CA HIS A 196 0.47 -12.63 -2.62
C HIS A 196 1.73 -13.29 -2.04
N TYR A 197 2.30 -14.27 -2.75
CA TYR A 197 3.43 -15.07 -2.27
C TYR A 197 4.72 -14.81 -3.05
N LEU A 198 4.60 -14.51 -4.34
CA LEU A 198 5.71 -14.17 -5.22
C LEU A 198 5.29 -13.01 -6.13
N PRO A 199 5.24 -11.77 -5.61
CA PRO A 199 5.07 -10.59 -6.45
C PRO A 199 6.28 -10.42 -7.38
N ALA A 200 6.24 -9.43 -8.29
CA ALA A 200 7.39 -9.07 -9.11
C ALA A 200 8.55 -8.58 -8.22
N VAL A 201 9.46 -9.48 -7.86
CA VAL A 201 10.57 -9.20 -6.92
C VAL A 201 11.81 -8.75 -7.71
N PRO A 202 12.30 -7.52 -7.52
CA PRO A 202 13.56 -7.08 -8.10
C PRO A 202 14.75 -7.75 -7.40
N LEU A 203 15.55 -8.47 -8.18
CA LEU A 203 16.81 -9.10 -7.80
C LEU A 203 17.97 -8.27 -8.31
N ARG A 204 18.52 -7.44 -7.43
CA ARG A 204 19.79 -6.75 -7.67
C ARG A 204 20.94 -7.75 -7.64
N VAL A 205 21.82 -7.70 -8.63
CA VAL A 205 23.08 -8.43 -8.68
C VAL A 205 24.17 -7.50 -9.23
N ALA A 206 25.34 -7.49 -8.59
CA ALA A 206 26.48 -6.69 -9.02
C ALA A 206 27.76 -7.51 -9.02
N ILE A 207 28.60 -7.30 -10.03
CA ILE A 207 29.92 -7.93 -10.14
C ILE A 207 31.00 -6.93 -10.57
N ASP A 208 32.24 -7.22 -10.21
CA ASP A 208 33.39 -6.53 -10.77
C ASP A 208 33.87 -7.17 -12.09
N TYR A 209 34.81 -6.51 -12.76
CA TYR A 209 35.42 -6.99 -14.01
C TYR A 209 36.14 -8.35 -13.90
N GLN A 210 36.43 -8.82 -12.68
CA GLN A 210 37.03 -10.13 -12.42
C GLN A 210 35.98 -11.21 -12.15
N GLY A 211 34.68 -10.86 -12.15
CA GLY A 211 33.58 -11.77 -11.88
C GLY A 211 33.32 -12.01 -10.39
N LYS A 212 33.87 -11.17 -9.50
CA LYS A 212 33.61 -11.26 -8.06
C LYS A 212 32.22 -10.68 -7.76
N ASP A 213 31.42 -11.42 -6.98
CA ASP A 213 30.11 -10.94 -6.49
C ASP A 213 30.30 -9.77 -5.52
N MET A 214 29.73 -8.62 -5.88
CA MET A 214 29.74 -7.37 -5.11
C MET A 214 28.33 -6.92 -4.73
N THR A 215 27.34 -7.79 -4.91
CA THR A 215 25.93 -7.46 -4.70
C THR A 215 25.63 -7.04 -3.25
N SER A 216 26.29 -7.67 -2.27
CA SER A 216 26.10 -7.38 -0.85
C SER A 216 27.03 -6.28 -0.32
N ASP A 217 27.78 -5.59 -1.20
CA ASP A 217 28.67 -4.50 -0.78
C ASP A 217 27.86 -3.25 -0.41
N ALA A 218 27.89 -2.90 0.87
CA ALA A 218 27.21 -1.72 1.40
C ALA A 218 27.76 -0.40 0.82
N SER A 219 29.02 -0.38 0.40
CA SER A 219 29.66 0.82 -0.17
C SER A 219 29.07 1.13 -1.55
N LEU A 220 28.81 0.08 -2.34
CA LEU A 220 28.18 0.20 -3.66
C LEU A 220 26.71 0.63 -3.53
N MET A 221 25.97 0.13 -2.53
CA MET A 221 24.58 0.55 -2.27
C MET A 221 24.45 2.03 -1.92
N LYS A 222 25.44 2.61 -1.25
CA LYS A 222 25.45 4.02 -0.84
C LYS A 222 26.28 4.91 -1.78
N ALA A 223 26.70 4.37 -2.92
CA ALA A 223 27.56 5.07 -3.85
C ALA A 223 26.82 6.25 -4.49
N VAL A 224 27.38 7.46 -4.34
CA VAL A 224 26.93 8.63 -5.09
C VAL A 224 27.69 8.65 -6.41
N LEU A 225 26.96 8.47 -7.51
CA LEU A 225 27.53 8.39 -8.84
C LEU A 225 27.53 9.76 -9.51
N ARG A 226 28.67 10.14 -10.09
CA ARG A 226 28.75 11.28 -11.00
C ARG A 226 28.45 10.81 -12.42
N ARG A 227 27.75 11.64 -13.21
CA ARG A 227 27.52 11.37 -14.63
C ARG A 227 28.85 11.20 -15.37
N GLY A 228 29.07 10.00 -15.90
CA GLY A 228 30.26 9.65 -16.67
C GLY A 228 30.05 9.78 -18.18
N ASN A 229 31.14 9.82 -18.94
CA ASN A 229 31.07 9.73 -20.40
C ASN A 229 31.25 8.25 -20.84
N HIS A 230 30.14 7.59 -21.13
CA HIS A 230 30.11 6.17 -21.55
C HIS A 230 30.77 5.94 -22.92
N ARG A 231 30.81 6.95 -23.81
CA ARG A 231 31.26 6.77 -25.21
C ARG A 231 32.70 6.26 -25.30
N LYS A 232 33.61 6.87 -24.52
CA LYS A 232 35.02 6.48 -24.48
C LYS A 232 35.25 5.04 -24.02
N LEU A 233 34.36 4.53 -23.16
CA LEU A 233 34.45 3.16 -22.66
C LEU A 233 33.91 2.17 -23.69
N LEU A 234 32.77 2.49 -24.30
CA LEU A 234 32.11 1.65 -25.31
C LEU A 234 32.87 1.60 -26.66
N GLU A 235 33.67 2.63 -26.97
CA GLU A 235 34.56 2.62 -28.14
C GLU A 235 35.68 1.57 -28.04
N GLN A 236 35.95 1.01 -26.86
CA GLN A 236 36.99 0.00 -26.67
C GLN A 236 36.47 -1.40 -27.04
N PRO A 237 36.97 -2.04 -28.12
CA PRO A 237 36.40 -3.30 -28.61
C PRO A 237 36.53 -4.47 -27.65
N LYS A 238 37.56 -4.47 -26.79
CA LYS A 238 37.76 -5.50 -25.76
C LYS A 238 36.68 -5.43 -24.67
N ILE A 239 36.24 -4.22 -24.32
CA ILE A 239 35.23 -4.04 -23.28
C ILE A 239 33.86 -4.49 -23.80
N THR A 240 33.50 -4.03 -25.00
CA THR A 240 32.20 -4.34 -25.60
C THR A 240 32.10 -5.76 -26.16
N GLY A 241 33.19 -6.30 -26.70
CA GLY A 241 33.20 -7.61 -27.36
C GLY A 241 33.43 -8.81 -26.43
N GLU A 242 34.18 -8.64 -25.33
CA GLU A 242 34.58 -9.76 -24.46
C GLU A 242 34.12 -9.54 -23.02
N MET A 243 34.53 -8.41 -22.42
CA MET A 243 34.34 -8.17 -20.98
C MET A 243 32.87 -8.05 -20.56
N ILE A 244 32.08 -7.18 -21.21
CA ILE A 244 30.66 -7.00 -20.87
C ILE A 244 29.86 -8.31 -21.09
N PRO A 245 30.00 -9.02 -22.23
CA PRO A 245 29.32 -10.31 -22.42
C PRO A 245 29.69 -11.37 -21.37
N GLU A 246 30.94 -11.46 -20.94
CA GLU A 246 31.35 -12.39 -19.88
C GLU A 246 30.78 -12.00 -18.51
N MET A 247 30.75 -10.70 -18.21
CA MET A 247 30.13 -10.17 -17.01
C MET A 247 28.63 -10.47 -16.98
N LEU A 248 27.91 -10.26 -18.08
CA LEU A 248 26.48 -10.58 -18.18
C LEU A 248 26.20 -12.07 -17.92
N LYS A 249 26.99 -12.98 -18.51
CA LYS A 249 26.85 -14.43 -18.24
C LYS A 249 27.05 -14.77 -16.76
N THR A 250 27.98 -14.08 -16.10
CA THR A 250 28.25 -14.28 -14.67
C THR A 250 27.10 -13.74 -13.82
N LEU A 251 26.53 -12.59 -14.18
CA LEU A 251 25.34 -12.04 -13.54
C LEU A 251 24.13 -12.96 -13.67
N ASP A 252 23.87 -13.51 -14.87
CA ASP A 252 22.76 -14.44 -15.11
C ASP A 252 22.86 -15.69 -14.20
N LEU A 253 24.08 -16.21 -14.03
CA LEU A 253 24.33 -17.36 -13.18
C LEU A 253 24.12 -17.03 -11.69
N LEU A 254 24.52 -15.85 -11.24
CA LEU A 254 24.28 -15.37 -9.87
C LEU A 254 22.79 -15.10 -9.61
N ALA A 255 22.10 -14.45 -10.55
CA ALA A 255 20.67 -14.21 -10.51
C ALA A 255 19.90 -15.54 -10.45
N GLY A 256 20.27 -16.52 -11.29
CA GLY A 256 19.69 -17.86 -11.29
C GLY A 256 19.82 -18.59 -9.95
N LYS A 257 20.97 -18.46 -9.27
CA LYS A 257 21.16 -19.00 -7.91
C LYS A 257 20.28 -18.32 -6.87
N ARG A 258 20.20 -16.99 -6.90
CA ARG A 258 19.38 -16.20 -5.96
C ARG A 258 17.89 -16.46 -6.16
N ARG A 259 17.45 -16.59 -7.41
CA ARG A 259 16.07 -16.95 -7.78
C ARG A 259 15.61 -18.21 -7.05
N VAL A 260 16.42 -19.27 -7.03
CA VAL A 260 16.04 -20.54 -6.39
C VAL A 260 15.75 -20.36 -4.91
N ALA A 261 16.53 -19.53 -4.21
CA ALA A 261 16.32 -19.25 -2.79
C ALA A 261 15.01 -18.47 -2.55
N VAL A 262 14.73 -17.46 -3.37
CA VAL A 262 13.50 -16.65 -3.27
C VAL A 262 12.27 -17.50 -3.56
N VAL A 263 12.27 -18.25 -4.66
CA VAL A 263 11.16 -19.14 -5.02
C VAL A 263 10.91 -20.19 -3.93
N LYS A 264 11.98 -20.80 -3.39
CA LYS A 264 11.84 -21.78 -2.31
C LYS A 264 11.16 -21.16 -1.08
N ARG A 265 11.59 -19.96 -0.66
CA ARG A 265 10.99 -19.26 0.48
C ARG A 265 9.53 -18.92 0.23
N SER A 266 9.18 -18.40 -0.95
CA SER A 266 7.80 -18.10 -1.32
C SER A 266 6.90 -19.34 -1.30
N LEU A 267 7.40 -20.49 -1.77
CA LEU A 267 6.67 -21.75 -1.71
C LEU A 267 6.44 -22.24 -0.28
N GLU A 268 7.43 -22.12 0.60
CA GLU A 268 7.29 -22.49 2.01
C GLU A 268 6.24 -21.63 2.72
N VAL A 269 6.23 -20.32 2.49
CA VAL A 269 5.22 -19.40 3.03
C VAL A 269 3.84 -19.72 2.49
N MET A 270 3.72 -19.96 1.18
CA MET A 270 2.47 -20.32 0.52
C MET A 270 1.87 -21.61 1.09
N GLN A 271 2.70 -22.64 1.26
CA GLN A 271 2.26 -23.92 1.81
C GLN A 271 1.77 -23.77 3.25
N SER A 272 2.53 -23.09 4.12
CA SER A 272 2.13 -22.87 5.51
C SER A 272 0.78 -22.13 5.60
N SER A 273 0.64 -21.05 4.83
CA SER A 273 -0.58 -20.23 4.80
C SER A 273 -1.80 -21.02 4.34
N PHE A 274 -1.65 -21.82 3.27
CA PHE A 274 -2.75 -22.66 2.77
C PHE A 274 -3.08 -23.83 3.68
N ASP A 275 -2.08 -24.47 4.29
CA ASP A 275 -2.33 -25.57 5.21
C ASP A 275 -3.06 -25.08 6.47
N GLU A 276 -2.66 -23.91 7.01
CA GLU A 276 -3.32 -23.27 8.15
C GLU A 276 -4.77 -22.86 7.85
N GLU A 277 -5.02 -22.18 6.72
CA GLU A 277 -6.38 -21.76 6.36
C GLU A 277 -7.27 -22.96 6.00
N LYS A 278 -6.71 -23.99 5.37
CA LYS A 278 -7.43 -25.22 5.09
C LYS A 278 -7.84 -25.94 6.38
N GLU A 279 -6.92 -26.13 7.33
CA GLU A 279 -7.23 -26.75 8.62
C GLU A 279 -8.33 -25.97 9.36
N ARG A 280 -8.23 -24.64 9.35
CA ARG A 280 -9.25 -23.75 9.92
C ARG A 280 -10.62 -23.91 9.24
N LEU A 281 -10.68 -23.98 7.91
CA LEU A 281 -11.93 -24.16 7.18
C LEU A 281 -12.53 -25.55 7.42
N GLU A 282 -11.71 -26.61 7.47
CA GLU A 282 -12.15 -27.97 7.79
C GLU A 282 -12.74 -28.04 9.21
N ASP A 283 -12.12 -27.39 10.18
CA ASP A 283 -12.63 -27.28 11.55
C ASP A 283 -13.93 -26.48 11.63
N LEU A 284 -14.03 -25.37 10.88
CA LEU A 284 -15.24 -24.57 10.80
C LEU A 284 -16.39 -25.32 10.12
N ALA A 285 -16.12 -26.10 9.07
CA ALA A 285 -17.12 -26.89 8.36
C ALA A 285 -17.76 -27.97 9.25
N GLN A 286 -17.00 -28.52 10.22
CA GLN A 286 -17.54 -29.46 11.21
C GLN A 286 -18.58 -28.81 12.15
N LEU A 287 -18.44 -27.51 12.41
CA LEU A 287 -19.25 -26.77 13.39
C LEU A 287 -20.31 -25.88 12.76
N ASN A 288 -20.10 -25.40 11.53
CA ASN A 288 -20.92 -24.40 10.86
C ASN A 288 -21.37 -24.90 9.47
N PRO A 289 -22.68 -25.16 9.27
CA PRO A 289 -23.21 -25.67 8.00
C PRO A 289 -23.22 -24.62 6.87
N LEU A 290 -22.76 -23.39 7.13
CA LEU A 290 -22.61 -22.35 6.12
C LEU A 290 -21.32 -22.51 5.30
N VAL A 291 -20.33 -23.26 5.79
CA VAL A 291 -19.10 -23.56 5.05
C VAL A 291 -19.36 -24.76 4.15
N GLY A 292 -19.30 -24.55 2.84
CA GLY A 292 -19.60 -25.56 1.81
C GLY A 292 -18.36 -26.26 1.27
N GLU A 293 -18.53 -27.30 0.45
CA GLU A 293 -17.41 -27.98 -0.25
C GLU A 293 -16.74 -27.11 -1.33
N GLU A 294 -17.34 -25.98 -1.70
CA GLU A 294 -16.80 -25.04 -2.70
C GLU A 294 -15.81 -24.02 -2.11
N GLU A 295 -15.82 -23.82 -0.78
CA GLU A 295 -14.91 -22.93 -0.04
C GLU A 295 -13.62 -23.66 0.35
#